data_AF-A0A0F7EKH9-F1
#
_entry.id   AF-A0A0F7EKH9-F1
#
_cell.length_a   1.000
_cell.length_b   1.000
_cell.length_c   1.000
_cell.angle_alpha   90.00
_cell.angle_beta   90.00
_cell.angle_gamma   90.00
#
_symmetry.space_group_name_H-M   'P 1'
#
loop_
_entity.id
_entity.type
_entity.pdbx_description
1 polymer ?
#
loop_
_entity_poly.entity_id
_entity_poly.type
_entity_poly.pdbx_seq_one_letter_code
_entity_poly.pdbx_strand_id
1 'polypeptide(L)'
;MLSQRYLRLRKESIKDMHNIDLIHACKEDKELLGEFLEENKEFLFSIIKHYKGNVEELCFKFRVTEEELLQHAYIGVISALQEFDFHRGIKFTTFVVRPIIWEINQLLYNDSRFVRLSRGAVEQIKRMIAIEEKLGYRPSEEEMAKLLAIPVERYKEIARFSDEIEHYHAYENFEMIDHNCSNIEEHVVDKVYVQHLLGSSICNDFEKTIMKLIMEGINNTQIAERLQVYPMTINRAIMRIRNKVLNFQSNKSDLQQHVTSKYEREIKLIEEESRLRNKLMCVSEIAELLEKSGFNRPAYSNRILYYIRQKVSKKWQDQPAHAGKPEQKANSVRGVQQLNPKQNAR
;
A
#
# COMPACT_ATOMS: atom_id res chain seq x y z
N MET A 1 -21.42 -8.66 40.65
CA MET A 1 -22.10 -9.78 41.34
C MET A 1 -23.38 -10.02 40.59
N LEU A 2 -23.69 -11.27 40.24
CA LEU A 2 -24.92 -11.60 39.52
C LEU A 2 -26.14 -11.26 40.36
N SER A 3 -27.16 -10.67 39.73
CA SER A 3 -28.42 -10.36 40.39
C SER A 3 -29.10 -11.64 40.86
N GLN A 4 -29.78 -11.57 42.01
CA GLN A 4 -30.57 -12.68 42.54
C GLN A 4 -31.63 -13.16 41.54
N ARG A 5 -32.11 -12.26 40.66
CA ARG A 5 -33.07 -12.60 39.61
C ARG A 5 -32.44 -13.43 38.49
N TYR A 6 -31.19 -13.13 38.11
CA TYR A 6 -30.44 -13.91 37.13
C TYR A 6 -30.19 -15.35 37.62
N LEU A 7 -29.75 -15.49 38.87
CA LEU A 7 -29.49 -16.79 39.48
C LEU A 7 -30.75 -17.67 39.60
N ARG A 8 -31.93 -17.08 39.84
CA ARG A 8 -33.20 -17.83 39.91
C ARG A 8 -33.66 -18.37 38.55
N LEU A 9 -33.42 -17.63 37.48
CA LEU A 9 -33.83 -18.01 36.13
C LEU A 9 -32.84 -18.97 35.47
N ARG A 10 -31.59 -19.00 35.96
CA ARG A 10 -30.56 -19.92 35.49
C ARG A 10 -30.89 -21.37 35.85
N LYS A 11 -30.82 -22.25 34.87
CA LYS A 11 -30.92 -23.71 35.06
C LYS A 11 -29.51 -24.28 34.96
N GLU A 12 -28.98 -24.85 36.05
CA GLU A 12 -27.58 -25.30 36.13
C GLU A 12 -27.18 -26.33 35.05
N SER A 13 -28.14 -27.09 34.50
CA SER A 13 -27.86 -28.09 33.46
C SER A 13 -27.88 -27.53 32.02
N ILE A 14 -28.33 -26.28 31.82
CA ILE A 14 -28.56 -25.70 30.49
C ILE A 14 -27.69 -24.47 30.35
N LYS A 15 -26.92 -24.39 29.25
CA LYS A 15 -26.14 -23.19 28.93
C LYS A 15 -27.08 -21.98 28.82
N ASP A 16 -26.65 -20.83 29.32
CA ASP A 16 -27.47 -19.62 29.45
C ASP A 16 -28.12 -19.21 28.10
N MET A 17 -27.38 -19.26 26.99
CA MET A 17 -27.88 -18.96 25.63
C MET A 17 -28.91 -19.97 25.06
N HIS A 18 -29.17 -21.08 25.75
CA HIS A 18 -30.20 -22.06 25.37
C HIS A 18 -31.44 -22.00 26.26
N ASN A 19 -31.41 -21.20 27.33
CA ASN A 19 -32.52 -21.09 28.26
C ASN A 19 -33.53 -20.05 27.75
N ILE A 20 -34.65 -20.52 27.21
CA ILE A 20 -35.70 -19.68 26.62
C ILE A 20 -36.29 -18.71 27.65
N ASP A 21 -36.53 -19.18 28.88
CA ASP A 21 -37.12 -18.39 29.96
C ASP A 21 -36.21 -17.21 30.34
N LEU A 22 -34.90 -17.47 30.39
CA LEU A 22 -33.88 -16.45 30.66
C LEU A 22 -33.81 -15.43 29.52
N ILE A 23 -33.80 -15.89 28.26
CA ILE A 23 -33.75 -15.02 27.08
C ILE A 23 -35.00 -14.15 26.98
N HIS A 24 -36.17 -14.69 27.35
CA HIS A 24 -37.41 -13.92 27.42
C HIS A 24 -37.31 -12.81 28.47
N ALA A 25 -36.81 -13.11 29.68
CA ALA A 25 -36.59 -12.11 30.72
C ALA A 25 -35.57 -11.04 30.30
N CYS A 26 -34.49 -11.42 29.60
CA CYS A 26 -33.50 -10.48 29.06
C CYS A 26 -34.10 -9.48 28.07
N LYS A 27 -35.22 -9.82 27.41
CA LYS A 27 -35.89 -8.92 26.46
C LYS A 27 -36.62 -7.78 27.17
N GLU A 28 -37.09 -8.02 28.39
CA GLU A 28 -37.84 -7.06 29.19
C GLU A 28 -36.92 -6.21 30.09
N ASP A 29 -35.88 -6.83 30.68
CA ASP A 29 -34.99 -6.19 31.65
C ASP A 29 -33.58 -5.90 31.08
N LYS A 30 -33.20 -4.62 31.05
CA LYS A 30 -31.89 -4.17 30.57
C LYS A 30 -30.72 -4.54 31.49
N GLU A 31 -30.93 -4.53 32.80
CA GLU A 31 -29.88 -4.90 33.77
C GLU A 31 -29.52 -6.38 33.67
N LEU A 32 -30.54 -7.23 33.55
CA LEU A 32 -30.38 -8.68 33.40
C LEU A 32 -29.70 -9.03 32.07
N LEU A 33 -29.99 -8.26 31.01
CA LEU A 33 -29.29 -8.37 29.73
C LEU A 33 -27.80 -8.05 29.84
N GLY A 34 -27.40 -7.05 30.64
CA GLY A 34 -25.99 -6.73 30.87
C GLY A 34 -25.24 -7.90 31.50
N GLU A 35 -25.77 -8.46 32.58
CA GLU A 35 -25.21 -9.64 33.25
C GLU A 35 -25.14 -10.86 32.32
N PHE A 36 -26.20 -11.06 31.53
CA PHE A 36 -26.25 -12.14 30.53
C PHE A 36 -25.14 -12.02 29.49
N LEU A 37 -24.82 -10.81 29.04
CA LEU A 37 -23.76 -10.59 28.05
C LEU A 37 -22.38 -10.85 28.64
N GLU A 38 -22.13 -10.36 29.87
CA GLU A 38 -20.84 -10.55 30.56
C GLU A 38 -20.52 -12.03 30.81
N GLU A 39 -21.49 -12.82 31.26
CA GLU A 39 -21.31 -14.26 31.50
C GLU A 39 -21.07 -15.05 30.21
N ASN A 40 -21.63 -14.59 29.08
CA ASN A 40 -21.51 -15.27 27.79
C ASN A 40 -20.37 -14.75 26.90
N LYS A 41 -19.46 -13.92 27.41
CA LYS A 41 -18.32 -13.36 26.65
C LYS A 41 -17.46 -14.42 25.94
N GLU A 42 -17.16 -15.53 26.63
CA GLU A 42 -16.34 -16.62 26.10
C GLU A 42 -17.01 -17.32 24.91
N PHE A 43 -18.34 -17.46 24.99
CA PHE A 43 -19.12 -18.01 23.89
C PHE A 43 -19.07 -17.10 22.66
N LEU A 44 -19.16 -15.78 22.86
CA LEU A 44 -19.04 -14.83 21.76
C LEU A 44 -17.66 -14.91 21.11
N PHE A 45 -16.58 -14.91 21.88
CA PHE A 45 -15.23 -15.11 21.35
C PHE A 45 -15.09 -16.45 20.60
N SER A 46 -15.74 -17.52 21.06
CA SER A 46 -15.75 -18.80 20.34
C SER A 46 -16.41 -18.70 18.96
N ILE A 47 -17.48 -17.90 18.82
CA ILE A 47 -18.11 -17.62 17.53
C ILE A 47 -17.15 -16.84 16.64
N ILE A 48 -16.54 -15.76 17.15
CA ILE A 48 -15.59 -14.95 16.37
C ILE A 48 -14.44 -15.83 15.86
N LYS A 49 -13.88 -16.64 16.76
CA LYS A 49 -12.76 -17.54 16.45
C LYS A 49 -13.09 -18.54 15.34
N HIS A 50 -14.29 -19.12 15.39
CA HIS A 50 -14.72 -20.10 14.40
C HIS A 50 -14.91 -19.50 12.99
N TYR A 51 -15.48 -18.29 12.90
CA TYR A 51 -15.88 -17.71 11.60
C TYR A 51 -14.85 -16.75 10.99
N LYS A 52 -14.01 -16.11 11.81
CA LYS A 52 -13.03 -15.11 11.36
C LYS A 52 -11.57 -15.55 11.51
N GLY A 53 -11.29 -16.57 12.33
CA GLY A 53 -9.93 -17.02 12.62
C GLY A 53 -9.43 -16.49 13.96
N ASN A 54 -8.11 -16.45 14.15
CA ASN A 54 -7.55 -16.08 15.46
C ASN A 54 -7.85 -14.61 15.80
N VAL A 55 -8.34 -14.36 17.02
CA VAL A 55 -8.77 -13.02 17.46
C VAL A 55 -7.57 -12.06 17.52
N GLU A 56 -6.43 -12.53 18.03
CA GLU A 56 -5.19 -11.75 18.10
C GLU A 56 -4.71 -11.29 16.71
N GLU A 57 -4.81 -12.17 15.71
CA GLU A 57 -4.41 -11.86 14.34
C GLU A 57 -5.36 -10.83 13.70
N LEU A 58 -6.66 -10.91 14.00
CA LEU A 58 -7.65 -9.94 13.55
C LEU A 58 -7.41 -8.57 14.20
N CYS A 59 -7.21 -8.54 15.52
CA CYS A 59 -6.89 -7.32 16.27
C CYS A 59 -5.63 -6.64 15.69
N PHE A 60 -4.58 -7.41 15.38
CA PHE A 60 -3.36 -6.89 14.78
C PHE A 60 -3.59 -6.36 13.34
N LYS A 61 -4.25 -7.15 12.48
CA LYS A 61 -4.50 -6.79 11.07
C LYS A 61 -5.35 -5.54 10.91
N PHE A 62 -6.38 -5.41 11.76
CA PHE A 62 -7.36 -4.34 11.66
C PHE A 62 -7.16 -3.24 12.70
N ARG A 63 -6.12 -3.32 13.56
CA ARG A 63 -5.86 -2.38 14.66
C ARG A 63 -7.08 -2.15 15.56
N VAL A 64 -7.78 -3.22 15.88
CA VAL A 64 -8.97 -3.23 16.75
C VAL A 64 -8.60 -3.86 18.07
N THR A 65 -9.21 -3.40 19.16
CA THR A 65 -9.06 -3.99 20.49
C THR A 65 -10.03 -5.16 20.71
N GLU A 66 -9.69 -6.08 21.61
CA GLU A 66 -10.59 -7.20 21.95
C GLU A 66 -11.92 -6.70 22.55
N GLU A 67 -11.88 -5.60 23.29
CA GLU A 67 -13.05 -4.95 23.87
C GLU A 67 -13.99 -4.41 22.79
N GLU A 68 -13.46 -3.77 21.75
CA GLU A 68 -14.27 -3.27 20.61
C GLU A 68 -14.96 -4.41 19.85
N LEU A 69 -14.27 -5.54 19.65
CA LEU A 69 -14.86 -6.73 19.05
C LEU A 69 -15.99 -7.30 19.91
N LEU A 70 -15.77 -7.36 21.22
CA LEU A 70 -16.77 -7.85 22.16
C LEU A 70 -17.99 -6.93 22.23
N GLN A 71 -17.78 -5.61 22.26
CA GLN A 71 -18.86 -4.63 22.24
C GLN A 71 -19.73 -4.75 20.97
N HIS A 72 -19.13 -4.92 19.80
CA HIS A 72 -19.89 -5.14 18.56
C HIS A 72 -20.61 -6.49 18.55
N ALA A 73 -19.99 -7.54 19.12
CA ALA A 73 -20.66 -8.81 19.30
C ALA A 73 -21.89 -8.68 20.23
N TYR A 74 -21.80 -7.89 21.30
CA TYR A 74 -22.94 -7.58 22.17
C TYR A 74 -24.06 -6.86 21.42
N ILE A 75 -23.75 -5.86 20.60
CA ILE A 75 -24.75 -5.20 19.74
C ILE A 75 -25.44 -6.24 18.84
N GLY A 76 -24.69 -7.18 18.27
CA GLY A 76 -25.23 -8.26 17.45
C GLY A 76 -26.18 -9.19 18.21
N VAL A 77 -25.85 -9.52 19.46
CA VAL A 77 -26.73 -10.32 20.34
C VAL A 77 -28.02 -9.57 20.67
N ILE A 78 -27.92 -8.28 20.97
CA ILE A 78 -29.07 -7.43 21.31
C ILE A 78 -30.03 -7.33 20.11
N SER A 79 -29.48 -7.06 18.91
CA SER A 79 -30.26 -7.04 17.67
C SER A 79 -30.93 -8.38 17.39
N ALA A 80 -30.22 -9.49 17.60
CA ALA A 80 -30.80 -10.83 17.49
C ALA A 80 -31.94 -11.05 18.51
N LEU A 81 -31.76 -10.62 19.76
CA LEU A 81 -32.77 -10.78 20.82
C LEU A 81 -34.08 -10.06 20.48
N GLN A 82 -33.99 -8.88 19.86
CA GLN A 82 -35.16 -8.09 19.47
C GLN A 82 -36.01 -8.80 18.41
N GLU A 83 -35.34 -9.37 17.39
CA GLU A 83 -35.97 -10.05 16.25
C GLU A 83 -36.31 -11.53 16.50
N PHE A 84 -35.80 -12.12 17.58
CA PHE A 84 -35.99 -13.53 17.87
C PHE A 84 -37.45 -13.86 18.23
N ASP A 85 -37.99 -14.88 17.56
CA ASP A 85 -39.34 -15.39 17.76
C ASP A 85 -39.28 -16.72 18.53
N PHE A 86 -39.80 -16.70 19.76
CA PHE A 86 -39.77 -17.80 20.70
C PHE A 86 -40.67 -18.99 20.29
N HIS A 87 -41.63 -18.79 19.39
CA HIS A 87 -42.58 -19.84 19.00
C HIS A 87 -42.06 -20.77 17.90
N ARG A 88 -40.97 -20.39 17.21
CA ARG A 88 -40.46 -21.14 16.05
C ARG A 88 -39.72 -22.43 16.40
N GLY A 89 -39.40 -22.66 17.68
CA GLY A 89 -38.67 -23.86 18.13
C GLY A 89 -37.20 -23.94 17.67
N ILE A 90 -36.65 -22.84 17.15
CA ILE A 90 -35.24 -22.73 16.75
C ILE A 90 -34.41 -22.31 17.97
N LYS A 91 -33.23 -22.90 18.13
CA LYS A 91 -32.31 -22.50 19.21
C LYS A 91 -31.78 -21.10 18.96
N PHE A 92 -31.77 -20.26 20.00
CA PHE A 92 -31.23 -18.90 19.92
C PHE A 92 -29.76 -18.87 19.48
N THR A 93 -28.95 -19.84 19.92
CA THR A 93 -27.55 -20.00 19.49
C THR A 93 -27.38 -20.20 17.98
N THR A 94 -28.36 -20.77 17.29
CA THR A 94 -28.33 -20.89 15.83
C THR A 94 -28.70 -19.57 15.16
N PHE A 95 -29.62 -18.82 15.76
CA PHE A 95 -30.10 -17.55 15.22
C PHE A 95 -29.07 -16.42 15.37
N VAL A 96 -28.48 -16.31 16.57
CA VAL A 96 -27.63 -15.18 16.99
C VAL A 96 -26.31 -15.06 16.20
N VAL A 97 -25.84 -16.16 15.62
CA VAL A 97 -24.56 -16.20 14.87
C VAL A 97 -24.56 -15.21 13.70
N ARG A 98 -25.66 -15.13 12.93
CA ARG A 98 -25.70 -14.25 11.74
C ARG A 98 -25.65 -12.76 12.11
N PRO A 99 -26.45 -12.26 13.07
CA PRO A 99 -26.34 -10.90 13.60
C PRO A 99 -24.95 -10.57 14.17
N ILE A 100 -24.35 -11.47 14.97
CA ILE A 100 -23.00 -11.26 15.53
C ILE A 100 -21.97 -11.07 14.41
N ILE A 101 -21.95 -11.98 13.43
CA ILE A 101 -20.99 -11.90 12.32
C ILE A 101 -21.25 -10.67 11.45
N TRP A 102 -22.49 -10.22 11.31
CA TRP A 102 -22.82 -9.01 10.59
C TRP A 102 -22.23 -7.77 11.27
N GLU A 103 -22.42 -7.61 12.58
CA GLU A 103 -21.87 -6.47 13.33
C GLU A 103 -20.34 -6.46 13.34
N ILE A 104 -19.71 -7.62 13.53
CA ILE A 104 -18.25 -7.73 13.47
C ILE A 104 -17.74 -7.35 12.08
N ASN A 105 -18.42 -7.77 11.01
CA ASN A 105 -18.05 -7.32 9.67
C ASN A 105 -18.15 -5.80 9.55
N GLN A 106 -19.20 -5.20 10.09
CA GLN A 106 -19.41 -3.76 10.03
C GLN A 106 -18.28 -2.99 10.75
N LEU A 107 -17.87 -3.45 11.95
CA LEU A 107 -16.71 -2.94 12.69
C LEU A 107 -15.43 -3.01 11.84
N LEU A 108 -15.14 -4.19 11.28
CA LEU A 108 -13.94 -4.43 10.47
C LEU A 108 -13.90 -3.64 9.15
N TYR A 109 -15.04 -3.12 8.68
CA TYR A 109 -15.08 -2.33 7.44
C TYR A 109 -15.15 -0.83 7.67
N ASN A 110 -15.86 -0.38 8.71
CA ASN A 110 -16.12 1.04 8.93
C ASN A 110 -15.21 1.66 9.98
N ASP A 111 -14.94 0.95 11.07
CA ASP A 111 -14.37 1.53 12.28
C ASP A 111 -12.90 1.14 12.49
N SER A 112 -12.49 0.02 11.89
CA SER A 112 -11.13 -0.50 12.06
C SER A 112 -10.07 0.23 11.22
N ARG A 113 -10.46 1.13 10.32
CA ARG A 113 -9.51 1.87 9.48
C ARG A 113 -9.54 3.33 9.87
N PHE A 114 -8.37 3.92 10.13
CA PHE A 114 -8.23 5.35 10.38
C PHE A 114 -8.92 6.20 9.30
N VAL A 115 -8.95 5.71 8.06
CA VAL A 115 -9.72 6.28 6.96
C VAL A 115 -10.86 5.33 6.60
N ARG A 116 -12.11 5.82 6.74
CA ARG A 116 -13.31 5.08 6.37
C ARG A 116 -13.40 4.95 4.85
N LEU A 117 -13.31 3.71 4.36
CA LEU A 117 -13.45 3.40 2.94
C LEU A 117 -14.90 3.08 2.59
N SER A 118 -15.32 3.44 1.36
CA SER A 118 -16.61 2.99 0.85
C SER A 118 -16.61 1.47 0.65
N ARG A 119 -17.78 0.83 0.79
CA ARG A 119 -17.93 -0.62 0.54
C ARG A 119 -17.42 -1.03 -0.84
N GLY A 120 -17.69 -0.21 -1.85
CA GLY A 120 -17.20 -0.43 -3.21
C GLY A 120 -15.67 -0.44 -3.27
N ALA A 121 -15.00 0.50 -2.60
CA ALA A 121 -13.53 0.55 -2.56
C ALA A 121 -12.94 -0.69 -1.86
N VAL A 122 -13.51 -1.12 -0.74
CA VAL A 122 -13.07 -2.34 -0.03
C VAL A 122 -13.20 -3.58 -0.92
N GLU A 123 -14.28 -3.69 -1.68
CA GLU A 123 -14.47 -4.82 -2.59
C GLU A 123 -13.47 -4.81 -3.75
N GLN A 124 -13.13 -3.63 -4.28
CA GLN A 124 -12.04 -3.52 -5.26
C GLN A 124 -10.70 -3.94 -4.68
N ILE A 125 -10.38 -3.54 -3.44
CA ILE A 125 -9.16 -3.94 -2.75
C ILE A 125 -9.09 -5.46 -2.60
N LYS A 126 -10.18 -6.11 -2.19
CA LYS A 126 -10.21 -7.58 -2.09
C LYS A 126 -10.03 -8.26 -3.44
N ARG A 127 -10.66 -7.75 -4.50
CA ARG A 127 -10.45 -8.25 -5.85
C ARG A 127 -9.01 -8.07 -6.30
N MET A 128 -8.40 -6.94 -5.96
CA MET A 128 -7.00 -6.65 -6.22
C MET A 128 -6.08 -7.71 -5.59
N ILE A 129 -6.23 -7.94 -4.28
CA ILE A 129 -5.46 -8.95 -3.53
C ILE A 129 -5.66 -10.35 -4.14
N ALA A 130 -6.90 -10.72 -4.47
CA ALA A 130 -7.19 -12.03 -5.07
C ALA A 130 -6.57 -12.18 -6.48
N ILE A 131 -6.44 -11.10 -7.26
CA ILE A 131 -5.77 -11.12 -8.56
C ILE A 131 -4.26 -11.28 -8.37
N GLU A 132 -3.66 -10.56 -7.42
CA GLU A 132 -2.24 -10.67 -7.08
C GLU A 132 -1.86 -12.08 -6.63
N GLU A 133 -2.68 -12.70 -5.76
CA GLU A 133 -2.48 -14.08 -5.30
C GLU A 133 -2.55 -15.09 -6.46
N LYS A 134 -3.49 -14.89 -7.40
CA LYS A 134 -3.62 -15.76 -8.58
C LYS A 134 -2.46 -15.63 -9.56
N LEU A 135 -1.94 -14.42 -9.73
CA LEU A 135 -0.83 -14.15 -10.64
C LEU A 135 0.52 -14.48 -10.01
N GLY A 136 0.62 -14.50 -8.68
CA GLY A 136 1.88 -14.67 -7.95
C GLY A 136 2.83 -13.47 -8.10
N TYR A 137 2.31 -12.34 -8.57
CA TYR A 137 2.98 -11.05 -8.65
C TYR A 137 1.94 -9.93 -8.76
N ARG A 138 2.34 -8.72 -8.38
CA ARG A 138 1.59 -7.48 -8.59
C ARG A 138 1.72 -7.00 -10.05
N PRO A 139 0.65 -7.04 -10.86
CA PRO A 139 0.65 -6.53 -12.23
C PRO A 139 0.81 -5.00 -12.27
N SER A 140 1.09 -4.47 -13.47
CA SER A 140 1.17 -3.02 -13.69
C SER A 140 -0.18 -2.34 -13.39
N GLU A 141 -0.17 -1.05 -13.06
CA GLU A 141 -1.39 -0.28 -12.77
C GLU A 141 -2.41 -0.37 -13.91
N GLU A 142 -1.96 -0.31 -15.16
CA GLU A 142 -2.81 -0.42 -16.35
C GLU A 142 -3.38 -1.83 -16.55
N GLU A 143 -2.59 -2.85 -16.25
CA GLU A 143 -3.01 -4.25 -16.34
C GLU A 143 -4.03 -4.56 -15.25
N MET A 144 -3.78 -4.07 -14.03
CA MET A 144 -4.67 -4.24 -12.90
C MET A 144 -6.00 -3.51 -13.10
N ALA A 145 -5.97 -2.29 -13.64
CA ALA A 145 -7.16 -1.53 -14.02
C ALA A 145 -8.01 -2.29 -15.07
N LYS A 146 -7.37 -2.89 -16.08
CA LYS A 146 -8.04 -3.74 -17.08
C LYS A 146 -8.66 -4.99 -16.46
N LEU A 147 -7.93 -5.66 -15.57
CA LEU A 147 -8.43 -6.86 -14.87
C LEU A 147 -9.60 -6.56 -13.92
N LEU A 148 -9.60 -5.37 -13.30
CA LEU A 148 -10.67 -4.90 -12.43
C LEU A 148 -11.85 -4.24 -13.19
N ALA A 149 -11.70 -3.98 -14.49
CA ALA A 149 -12.65 -3.25 -15.34
C ALA A 149 -12.99 -1.84 -14.82
N ILE A 150 -11.96 -1.10 -14.37
CA ILE A 150 -12.07 0.25 -13.79
C ILE A 150 -11.08 1.17 -14.51
N PRO A 151 -11.36 2.48 -14.65
CA PRO A 151 -10.37 3.43 -15.19
C PRO A 151 -9.11 3.50 -14.32
N VAL A 152 -7.97 3.76 -14.96
CA VAL A 152 -6.64 3.76 -14.31
C VAL A 152 -6.58 4.82 -13.21
N GLU A 153 -7.23 5.97 -13.38
CA GLU A 153 -7.28 7.06 -12.39
C GLU A 153 -7.97 6.60 -11.10
N ARG A 154 -9.11 5.92 -11.23
CA ARG A 154 -9.84 5.40 -10.06
C ARG A 154 -9.12 4.23 -9.41
N TYR A 155 -8.41 3.42 -10.19
CA TYR A 155 -7.50 2.43 -9.62
C TYR A 155 -6.41 3.10 -8.79
N LYS A 156 -5.75 4.15 -9.30
CA LYS A 156 -4.71 4.90 -8.57
C LYS A 156 -5.23 5.50 -7.26
N GLU A 157 -6.45 6.03 -7.26
CA GLU A 157 -7.09 6.51 -6.03
C GLU A 157 -7.27 5.40 -5.01
N ILE A 158 -7.81 4.25 -5.42
CA ILE A 158 -8.07 3.11 -4.52
C ILE A 158 -6.77 2.45 -4.04
N ALA A 159 -5.77 2.35 -4.93
CA ALA A 159 -4.47 1.74 -4.65
C ALA A 159 -3.72 2.48 -3.53
N ARG A 160 -3.82 3.82 -3.46
CA ARG A 160 -3.27 4.62 -2.37
C ARG A 160 -3.73 4.12 -1.00
N PHE A 161 -5.01 3.80 -0.87
CA PHE A 161 -5.59 3.32 0.39
C PHE A 161 -5.40 1.82 0.64
N SER A 162 -5.18 1.03 -0.42
CA SER A 162 -4.93 -0.40 -0.30
C SER A 162 -3.56 -0.69 0.29
N ASP A 163 -2.57 0.10 -0.13
CA ASP A 163 -1.17 -0.13 0.19
C ASP A 163 -0.69 0.73 1.36
N GLU A 164 -1.52 1.60 1.93
CA GLU A 164 -1.16 2.55 3.00
C GLU A 164 -0.67 1.91 4.32
N ILE A 165 -0.52 0.59 4.40
CA ILE A 165 0.18 -0.09 5.51
C ILE A 165 1.48 -0.80 5.06
N GLU A 166 1.68 -1.09 3.77
CA GLU A 166 2.91 -1.71 3.24
C GLU A 166 3.43 -1.10 1.91
N HIS A 167 3.09 0.14 1.59
CA HIS A 167 3.61 0.74 0.37
C HIS A 167 5.12 0.94 0.50
N TYR A 168 5.91 0.25 -0.34
CA TYR A 168 7.38 0.41 -0.32
C TYR A 168 7.76 1.89 -0.53
N HIS A 169 6.98 2.58 -1.34
CA HIS A 169 7.20 3.97 -1.71
C HIS A 169 6.59 5.01 -0.75
N ALA A 170 5.76 4.60 0.22
CA ALA A 170 5.28 5.53 1.24
C ALA A 170 6.32 5.72 2.34
N TYR A 171 7.09 4.70 2.70
CA TYR A 171 8.12 4.84 3.75
C TYR A 171 9.39 5.58 3.31
N GLU A 172 9.66 5.72 2.00
CA GLU A 172 10.72 6.64 1.56
C GLU A 172 10.29 8.11 1.62
N ASN A 173 8.99 8.39 1.79
CA ASN A 173 8.44 9.75 1.81
C ASN A 173 7.57 10.07 3.05
N PHE A 174 7.55 9.21 4.07
CA PHE A 174 6.92 9.49 5.37
C PHE A 174 7.98 9.92 6.40
N GLU A 175 8.87 10.83 6.01
CA GLU A 175 9.12 11.90 6.97
C GLU A 175 7.77 12.62 7.10
N MET A 176 7.29 12.81 8.33
CA MET A 176 6.25 13.81 8.57
C MET A 176 6.87 15.17 8.22
N ILE A 177 6.91 15.48 6.92
CA ILE A 177 7.34 16.77 6.43
C ILE A 177 6.19 17.69 6.83
N ASP A 178 6.38 18.38 7.94
CA ASP A 178 5.57 19.52 8.28
C ASP A 178 5.76 20.57 7.18
N HIS A 179 4.92 20.53 6.15
CA HIS A 179 4.96 21.50 5.05
C HIS A 179 4.76 22.95 5.53
N ASN A 180 4.32 23.14 6.78
CA ASN A 180 4.18 24.45 7.41
C ASN A 180 5.42 24.90 8.19
N CYS A 181 6.41 24.05 8.40
CA CYS A 181 7.69 24.49 8.94
C CYS A 181 8.50 25.02 7.77
N SER A 182 8.52 26.35 7.58
CA SER A 182 9.52 26.99 6.72
C SER A 182 10.88 26.51 7.20
N ASN A 183 11.53 25.61 6.44
CA ASN A 183 12.79 24.97 6.78
C ASN A 183 13.82 26.04 7.21
N ILE A 184 13.93 26.26 8.52
CA ILE A 184 14.90 27.19 9.10
C ILE A 184 16.30 26.72 8.71
N GLU A 185 16.50 25.40 8.66
CA GLU A 185 17.72 24.75 8.21
C GLU A 185 18.06 25.08 6.75
N GLU A 186 17.08 25.02 5.84
CA GLU A 186 17.29 25.37 4.42
C GLU A 186 17.68 26.85 4.27
N HIS A 187 17.03 27.75 5.02
CA HIS A 187 17.39 29.17 5.02
C HIS A 187 18.81 29.41 5.58
N VAL A 188 19.21 28.66 6.61
CA VAL A 188 20.55 28.76 7.20
C VAL A 188 21.61 28.18 6.26
N VAL A 189 21.33 27.04 5.63
CA VAL A 189 22.20 26.38 4.64
C VAL A 189 22.40 27.30 3.43
N ASP A 190 21.33 27.87 2.90
CA ASP A 190 21.38 28.84 1.81
C ASP A 190 22.22 30.06 2.19
N LYS A 191 22.04 30.58 3.41
CA LYS A 191 22.79 31.73 3.92
C LYS A 191 24.29 31.43 4.03
N VAL A 192 24.66 30.25 4.54
CA VAL A 192 26.06 29.80 4.67
C VAL A 192 26.67 29.53 3.30
N TYR A 193 25.92 28.94 2.38
CA TYR A 193 26.36 28.70 1.00
C TYR A 193 26.64 30.02 0.26
N VAL A 194 25.74 30.99 0.38
CA VAL A 194 25.92 32.33 -0.18
C VAL A 194 27.15 33.03 0.44
N GLN A 195 27.36 32.93 1.75
CA GLN A 195 28.55 33.47 2.40
C GLN A 195 29.85 32.85 1.87
N HIS A 196 29.87 31.54 1.63
CA HIS A 196 31.00 30.85 1.02
C HIS A 196 31.25 31.35 -0.42
N LEU A 197 30.19 31.53 -1.21
CA LEU A 197 30.27 32.08 -2.57
C LEU A 197 30.79 33.53 -2.60
N LEU A 198 30.43 34.36 -1.60
CA LEU A 198 30.94 35.73 -1.48
C LEU A 198 32.46 35.79 -1.24
N GLY A 199 33.01 34.78 -0.55
CA GLY A 199 34.46 34.62 -0.34
C GLY A 199 35.21 34.13 -1.59
N SER A 200 34.50 33.47 -2.52
CA SER A 200 35.07 33.01 -3.78
C SER A 200 35.14 34.12 -4.84
N SER A 201 36.11 34.05 -5.76
CA SER A 201 36.30 35.06 -6.82
C SER A 201 35.37 34.92 -8.03
N ILE A 202 34.26 34.20 -7.90
CA ILE A 202 33.38 33.81 -9.02
C ILE A 202 32.48 34.98 -9.47
N CYS A 203 32.11 35.86 -8.55
CA CYS A 203 31.18 36.96 -8.78
C CYS A 203 31.91 38.31 -8.84
N ASN A 204 31.41 39.23 -9.68
CA ASN A 204 31.89 40.61 -9.71
C ASN A 204 31.47 41.36 -8.45
N ASP A 205 32.16 42.46 -8.10
CA ASP A 205 31.83 43.26 -6.91
C ASP A 205 30.38 43.77 -6.94
N PHE A 206 29.88 44.14 -8.12
CA PHE A 206 28.47 44.50 -8.31
C PHE A 206 27.51 43.35 -8.00
N GLU A 207 27.83 42.12 -8.43
CA GLU A 207 27.02 40.92 -8.17
C GLU A 207 27.07 40.53 -6.68
N LYS A 208 28.24 40.64 -6.04
CA LYS A 208 28.41 40.43 -4.60
C LYS A 208 27.57 41.41 -3.77
N THR A 209 27.48 42.66 -4.23
CA THR A 209 26.66 43.70 -3.56
C THR A 209 25.17 43.36 -3.65
N ILE A 210 24.70 42.91 -4.82
CA ILE A 210 23.32 42.45 -5.00
C ILE A 210 23.02 41.24 -4.10
N MET A 211 23.93 40.28 -4.02
CA MET A 211 23.75 39.06 -3.22
C MET A 211 23.65 39.36 -1.71
N LYS A 212 24.42 40.34 -1.21
CA LYS A 212 24.28 40.84 0.17
C LYS A 212 22.91 41.49 0.42
N LEU A 213 22.44 42.34 -0.50
CA LEU A 213 21.15 43.02 -0.37
C LEU A 213 19.96 42.04 -0.44
N ILE A 214 20.11 40.94 -1.18
CA ILE A 214 19.12 39.85 -1.22
C ILE A 214 19.13 39.06 0.10
N MET A 215 20.30 38.81 0.70
CA MET A 215 20.40 38.19 2.04
C MET A 215 19.74 39.03 3.15
N GLU A 216 19.68 40.34 2.97
CA GLU A 216 19.00 41.27 3.88
C GLU A 216 17.47 41.28 3.67
N GLY A 217 16.95 40.55 2.68
CA GLY A 217 15.51 40.42 2.42
C GLY A 217 14.89 41.60 1.66
N ILE A 218 15.71 42.41 0.98
CA ILE A 218 15.25 43.61 0.28
C ILE A 218 14.64 43.23 -1.10
N ASN A 219 13.52 43.84 -1.47
CA ASN A 219 12.87 43.59 -2.76
C ASN A 219 13.70 44.13 -3.94
N ASN A 220 13.61 43.46 -5.09
CA ASN A 220 14.39 43.81 -6.30
C ASN A 220 14.20 45.26 -6.76
N THR A 221 13.01 45.84 -6.58
CA THR A 221 12.72 47.25 -6.89
C THR A 221 13.45 48.20 -5.93
N GLN A 222 13.46 47.89 -4.64
CA GLN A 222 14.16 48.67 -3.61
C GLN A 222 15.69 48.60 -3.78
N ILE A 223 16.21 47.45 -4.22
CA ILE A 223 17.63 47.29 -4.59
C ILE A 223 17.97 48.22 -5.78
N ALA A 224 17.05 48.35 -6.75
CA ALA A 224 17.21 49.20 -7.94
C ALA A 224 17.35 50.67 -7.56
N GLU A 225 16.46 51.14 -6.68
CA GLU A 225 16.48 52.50 -6.15
C GLU A 225 17.76 52.78 -5.34
N ARG A 226 18.19 51.83 -4.51
CA ARG A 226 19.39 51.99 -3.66
C ARG A 226 20.69 52.04 -4.47
N LEU A 227 20.76 51.28 -5.57
CA LEU A 227 21.92 51.26 -6.47
C LEU A 227 21.80 52.25 -7.63
N GLN A 228 20.72 53.03 -7.70
CA GLN A 228 20.44 54.00 -8.78
C GLN A 228 20.53 53.38 -10.19
N VAL A 229 20.02 52.15 -10.33
CA VAL A 229 20.01 51.40 -11.59
C VAL A 229 18.59 50.97 -11.94
N TYR A 230 18.35 50.77 -13.23
CA TYR A 230 17.07 50.28 -13.71
C TYR A 230 16.78 48.85 -13.18
N PRO A 231 15.54 48.51 -12.76
CA PRO A 231 15.21 47.20 -12.18
C PRO A 231 15.59 45.99 -13.04
N MET A 232 15.54 46.14 -14.36
CA MET A 232 15.91 45.10 -15.32
C MET A 232 17.40 44.75 -15.28
N THR A 233 18.26 45.68 -14.85
CA THR A 233 19.70 45.45 -14.64
C THR A 233 19.94 44.48 -13.49
N ILE A 234 19.14 44.55 -12.43
CA ILE A 234 19.21 43.62 -11.29
C ILE A 234 18.70 42.24 -11.69
N ASN A 235 17.56 42.16 -12.38
CA ASN A 235 17.06 40.87 -12.89
C ASN A 235 18.09 40.20 -13.82
N ARG A 236 18.77 40.97 -14.68
CA ARG A 236 19.87 40.45 -15.51
C ARG A 236 21.07 40.00 -14.68
N ALA A 237 21.44 40.73 -13.63
CA ALA A 237 22.53 40.34 -12.74
C ALA A 237 22.20 39.05 -11.96
N ILE A 238 20.97 38.90 -11.45
CA ILE A 238 20.49 37.68 -10.79
C ILE A 238 20.57 36.48 -11.75
N MET A 239 20.16 36.65 -13.01
CA MET A 239 20.26 35.59 -14.02
C MET A 239 21.71 35.19 -14.31
N ARG A 240 22.64 36.15 -14.35
CA ARG A 240 24.08 35.87 -14.51
C ARG A 240 24.64 35.11 -13.31
N ILE A 241 24.29 35.52 -12.09
CA ILE A 241 24.69 34.83 -10.85
C ILE A 241 24.18 33.39 -10.87
N ARG A 242 22.90 33.19 -11.22
CA ARG A 242 22.31 31.86 -11.34
C ARG A 242 23.07 30.95 -12.31
N ASN A 243 23.39 31.46 -13.50
CA ASN A 243 24.12 30.69 -14.50
C ASN A 243 25.54 30.35 -14.06
N LYS A 244 26.23 31.29 -13.38
CA LYS A 244 27.57 31.04 -12.82
C LYS A 244 27.55 29.96 -11.73
N VAL A 245 26.55 29.97 -10.86
CA VAL A 245 26.37 28.97 -9.80
C VAL A 245 26.05 27.59 -10.38
N LEU A 246 25.16 27.50 -11.37
CA LEU A 246 24.85 26.25 -12.06
C LEU A 246 26.08 25.64 -12.73
N ASN A 247 26.86 26.43 -13.46
CA ASN A 247 28.08 25.96 -14.10
C ASN A 247 29.14 25.48 -13.09
N PHE A 248 29.20 26.11 -11.91
CA PHE A 248 30.09 25.67 -10.83
C PHE A 248 29.65 24.32 -10.22
N GLN A 249 28.35 24.05 -10.17
CA GLN A 249 27.81 22.74 -9.74
C GLN A 249 28.03 21.67 -10.81
N SER A 250 27.87 21.99 -12.10
CA SER A 250 28.10 21.06 -13.21
C SER A 250 29.52 20.47 -13.21
N ASN A 251 30.52 21.30 -12.93
CA ASN A 251 31.92 20.85 -12.79
C ASN A 251 32.17 19.97 -11.55
N LYS A 252 31.23 19.92 -10.60
CA LYS A 252 31.28 19.06 -9.41
C LYS A 252 30.49 17.76 -9.61
N SER A 253 29.46 17.77 -10.45
CA SER A 253 28.61 16.60 -10.78
C SER A 253 29.27 15.59 -11.72
N ASP A 254 30.41 15.90 -12.34
CA ASP A 254 31.19 14.90 -13.10
C ASP A 254 31.76 13.77 -12.20
N LEU A 255 31.67 13.92 -10.88
CA LEU A 255 31.99 12.86 -9.89
C LEU A 255 30.77 12.04 -9.43
N GLN A 256 29.54 12.34 -9.89
CA GLN A 256 28.31 11.64 -9.49
C GLN A 256 27.82 10.61 -10.52
N GLN A 257 28.64 10.21 -11.49
CA GLN A 257 28.34 9.03 -12.29
C GLN A 257 28.72 7.76 -11.50
N HIS A 258 27.70 6.90 -11.31
CA HIS A 258 27.72 5.59 -10.65
C HIS A 258 27.35 5.52 -9.15
N VAL A 259 26.18 6.02 -8.76
CA VAL A 259 25.44 5.36 -7.67
C VAL A 259 24.78 4.11 -8.27
N THR A 260 25.53 3.01 -8.36
CA THR A 260 24.96 1.71 -8.75
C THR A 260 23.94 1.28 -7.71
N SER A 261 22.78 0.80 -8.13
CA SER A 261 21.77 0.33 -7.19
C SER A 261 22.33 -0.82 -6.34
N LYS A 262 21.94 -0.89 -5.06
CA LYS A 262 22.45 -1.92 -4.11
C LYS A 262 22.26 -3.36 -4.63
N TYR A 263 21.26 -3.58 -5.50
CA TYR A 263 20.88 -4.89 -6.07
C TYR A 263 21.18 -5.01 -7.57
N GLU A 264 22.18 -4.29 -8.09
CA GLU A 264 22.49 -4.26 -9.54
C GLU A 264 22.86 -5.65 -10.10
N ARG A 265 23.49 -6.51 -9.28
CA ARG A 265 23.92 -7.86 -9.70
C ARG A 265 22.72 -8.78 -9.88
N GLU A 266 21.79 -8.71 -8.94
CA GLU A 266 20.54 -9.45 -8.90
C GLU A 266 19.64 -9.02 -10.07
N ILE A 267 19.53 -7.71 -10.32
CA ILE A 267 18.77 -7.15 -11.45
C ILE A 267 19.32 -7.68 -12.79
N LYS A 268 20.64 -7.69 -13.00
CA LYS A 268 21.26 -8.19 -14.25
C LYS A 268 21.02 -9.68 -14.46
N LEU A 269 21.16 -10.48 -13.41
CA LEU A 269 20.98 -11.92 -13.47
C LEU A 269 19.52 -12.30 -13.80
N ILE A 270 18.56 -11.59 -13.23
CA ILE A 270 17.12 -11.78 -13.51
C ILE A 270 16.76 -11.28 -14.91
N GLU A 271 17.41 -10.22 -15.40
CA GLU A 271 17.26 -9.68 -16.75
C GLU A 271 17.72 -10.71 -17.81
N GLU A 272 18.89 -11.32 -17.61
CA GLU A 272 19.43 -12.37 -18.49
C GLU A 272 18.51 -13.60 -18.54
N GLU A 273 18.02 -14.06 -17.40
CA GLU A 273 17.12 -15.21 -17.32
C GLU A 273 15.73 -14.93 -17.90
N SER A 274 15.18 -13.73 -17.68
CA SER A 274 13.93 -13.30 -18.31
C SER A 274 14.08 -13.26 -19.84
N ARG A 275 15.28 -12.90 -20.34
CA ARG A 275 15.60 -12.88 -21.78
C ARG A 275 15.63 -14.28 -22.38
N LEU A 276 16.24 -15.24 -21.69
CA LEU A 276 16.29 -16.64 -22.14
C LEU A 276 14.90 -17.27 -22.20
N ARG A 277 14.03 -16.94 -21.25
CA ARG A 277 12.66 -17.49 -21.15
C ARG A 277 11.64 -16.73 -22.02
N ASN A 278 12.02 -15.57 -22.56
CA ASN A 278 11.14 -14.64 -23.27
C ASN A 278 9.83 -14.36 -22.51
N LYS A 279 9.92 -14.32 -21.17
CA LYS A 279 8.79 -14.14 -20.25
C LYS A 279 9.31 -13.47 -18.98
N LEU A 280 8.57 -12.47 -18.48
CA LEU A 280 8.80 -11.89 -17.17
C LEU A 280 8.49 -12.92 -16.06
N MET A 281 9.46 -13.15 -15.19
CA MET A 281 9.34 -14.13 -14.11
C MET A 281 8.41 -13.65 -12.98
N CYS A 282 7.74 -14.60 -12.33
CA CYS A 282 6.94 -14.36 -11.12
C CYS A 282 7.84 -14.14 -9.89
N VAL A 283 7.30 -13.61 -8.80
CA VAL A 283 8.09 -13.36 -7.57
C VAL A 283 8.63 -14.66 -6.98
N SER A 284 7.85 -15.74 -7.03
CA SER A 284 8.28 -17.09 -6.63
C SER A 284 9.44 -17.60 -7.50
N GLU A 285 9.33 -17.45 -8.82
CA GLU A 285 10.37 -17.86 -9.77
C GLU A 285 11.67 -17.07 -9.55
N ILE A 286 11.57 -15.76 -9.28
CA ILE A 286 12.72 -14.91 -8.94
C ILE A 286 13.37 -15.35 -7.63
N ALA A 287 12.57 -15.66 -6.61
CA ALA A 287 13.09 -16.14 -5.32
C ALA A 287 13.84 -17.48 -5.48
N GLU A 288 13.27 -18.43 -6.22
CA GLU A 288 13.91 -19.72 -6.51
C GLU A 288 15.21 -19.56 -7.31
N LEU A 289 15.25 -18.60 -8.22
CA LEU A 289 16.40 -18.35 -9.07
C LEU A 289 17.55 -17.72 -8.29
N LEU A 290 17.25 -16.75 -7.42
CA LEU A 290 18.23 -16.19 -6.50
C LEU A 290 18.79 -17.25 -5.53
N GLU A 291 17.94 -18.16 -5.04
CA GLU A 291 18.37 -19.29 -4.20
C GLU A 291 19.32 -20.24 -4.95
N LYS A 292 18.98 -20.60 -6.20
CA LYS A 292 19.83 -21.44 -7.07
C LYS A 292 21.15 -20.77 -7.44
N SER A 293 21.18 -19.45 -7.54
CA SER A 293 22.39 -18.65 -7.82
C SER A 293 23.25 -18.39 -6.57
N GLY A 294 22.89 -18.95 -5.40
CA GLY A 294 23.69 -18.87 -4.18
C GLY A 294 23.45 -17.63 -3.33
N PHE A 295 22.37 -16.86 -3.60
CA PHE A 295 21.97 -15.76 -2.74
C PHE A 295 21.11 -16.26 -1.57
N ASN A 296 21.28 -15.67 -0.39
CA ASN A 296 20.64 -16.14 0.82
C ASN A 296 19.15 -15.76 0.85
N ARG A 297 18.24 -16.75 0.74
CA ARG A 297 16.77 -16.59 0.72
C ARG A 297 16.20 -15.69 1.85
N PRO A 298 16.61 -15.79 3.13
CA PRO A 298 16.08 -14.94 4.20
C PRO A 298 16.50 -13.46 4.10
N ALA A 299 17.49 -13.12 3.26
CA ALA A 299 17.94 -11.73 3.09
C ALA A 299 16.98 -10.90 2.21
N TYR A 300 16.12 -11.56 1.42
CA TYR A 300 15.21 -10.90 0.49
C TYR A 300 13.77 -10.99 1.02
N SER A 301 13.28 -9.87 1.55
CA SER A 301 11.84 -9.70 1.78
C SER A 301 11.11 -9.70 0.42
N ASN A 302 9.85 -10.16 0.39
CA ASN A 302 8.95 -10.05 -0.79
C ASN A 302 9.00 -8.64 -1.40
N ARG A 303 9.05 -7.67 -0.50
CA ARG A 303 9.15 -6.25 -0.77
C ARG A 303 10.39 -5.93 -1.65
N ILE A 304 11.57 -6.53 -1.39
CA ILE A 304 12.79 -6.37 -2.21
C ILE A 304 12.69 -7.10 -3.55
N LEU A 305 12.10 -8.30 -3.57
CA LEU A 305 11.91 -9.07 -4.80
C LEU A 305 10.99 -8.34 -5.79
N TYR A 306 9.96 -7.66 -5.28
CA TYR A 306 9.11 -6.77 -6.08
C TYR A 306 9.89 -5.60 -6.69
N TYR A 307 10.75 -4.95 -5.91
CA TYR A 307 11.60 -3.86 -6.40
C TYR A 307 12.51 -4.32 -7.56
N ILE A 308 13.19 -5.45 -7.38
CA ILE A 308 14.08 -6.02 -8.39
C ILE A 308 13.30 -6.34 -9.67
N ARG A 309 12.14 -7.01 -9.54
CA ARG A 309 11.26 -7.32 -10.68
C ARG A 309 10.80 -6.07 -11.42
N GLN A 310 10.41 -5.01 -10.71
CA GLN A 310 9.95 -3.76 -11.31
C GLN A 310 11.07 -3.05 -12.08
N LYS A 311 12.29 -3.04 -11.55
CA LYS A 311 13.48 -2.51 -12.25
C LYS A 311 13.78 -3.30 -13.53
N VAL A 312 13.68 -4.62 -13.48
CA VAL A 312 13.83 -5.48 -14.67
C VAL A 312 12.71 -5.20 -15.68
N SER A 313 11.45 -5.06 -15.24
CA SER A 313 10.31 -4.74 -16.11
C SER A 313 10.47 -3.39 -16.81
N LYS A 314 10.99 -2.35 -16.13
CA LYS A 314 11.27 -1.05 -16.76
C LYS A 314 12.38 -1.18 -17.82
N LYS A 315 13.50 -1.82 -17.48
CA LYS A 315 14.60 -2.08 -18.44
C LYS A 315 14.13 -2.92 -19.64
N TRP A 316 13.17 -3.81 -19.44
CA TRP A 316 12.55 -4.62 -20.49
C TRP A 316 11.63 -3.80 -21.41
N GLN A 317 10.90 -2.81 -20.87
CA GLN A 317 10.02 -1.92 -21.64
C GLN A 317 10.79 -0.84 -22.43
N ASP A 318 11.91 -0.36 -21.90
CA ASP A 318 12.75 0.67 -22.54
C ASP A 318 13.59 0.13 -23.72
N GLN A 319 13.53 -1.18 -24.00
CA GLN A 319 14.23 -1.76 -25.14
C GLN A 319 13.42 -1.59 -26.43
N PRO A 320 14.02 -1.03 -27.52
CA PRO A 320 13.34 -0.96 -28.80
C PRO A 320 13.01 -2.37 -29.29
N ALA A 321 11.79 -2.55 -29.79
CA ALA A 321 11.26 -3.79 -30.34
C ALA A 321 12.06 -4.29 -31.57
N HIS A 322 13.27 -4.80 -31.35
CA HIS A 322 14.08 -5.46 -32.36
C HIS A 322 14.98 -6.53 -31.71
N ALA A 323 14.48 -7.76 -31.66
CA ALA A 323 15.27 -8.97 -31.91
C ALA A 323 14.38 -10.22 -31.86
N GLY A 324 14.32 -10.97 -32.97
CA GLY A 324 13.99 -12.39 -32.93
C GLY A 324 12.67 -12.84 -33.56
N LYS A 325 12.42 -12.54 -34.85
CA LYS A 325 11.78 -13.56 -35.69
C LYS A 325 12.74 -14.76 -35.76
N PRO A 326 12.33 -16.01 -35.47
CA PRO A 326 13.22 -17.14 -35.58
C PRO A 326 13.59 -17.39 -37.04
N GLU A 327 14.87 -17.26 -37.36
CA GLU A 327 15.44 -17.69 -38.64
C GLU A 327 15.25 -19.21 -38.78
N GLN A 328 14.43 -19.60 -39.75
CA GLN A 328 14.38 -20.95 -40.27
C GLN A 328 15.68 -21.24 -41.01
N LYS A 329 16.67 -21.83 -40.31
CA LYS A 329 17.79 -22.48 -40.98
C LYS A 329 17.27 -23.75 -41.66
N ALA A 330 17.20 -23.67 -42.97
CA ALA A 330 17.14 -24.81 -43.87
C ALA A 330 18.26 -25.80 -43.52
N ASN A 331 17.88 -27.01 -43.14
CA ASN A 331 18.69 -28.19 -43.35
C ASN A 331 17.87 -29.18 -44.16
N SER A 332 18.30 -29.31 -45.40
CA SER A 332 17.84 -30.30 -46.36
C SER A 332 18.25 -31.72 -45.97
N VAL A 333 17.43 -32.66 -46.45
CA VAL A 333 17.70 -34.08 -46.76
C VAL A 333 17.42 -35.12 -45.67
N ARG A 334 16.22 -35.72 -45.79
CA ARG A 334 15.89 -37.16 -45.93
C ARG A 334 14.41 -37.28 -45.56
N GLY A 335 13.48 -37.35 -46.52
CA GLY A 335 13.29 -38.50 -47.39
C GLY A 335 12.40 -39.52 -46.66
N VAL A 336 11.12 -39.60 -47.05
CA VAL A 336 10.22 -40.79 -47.09
C VAL A 336 8.75 -40.34 -46.95
N GLN A 337 8.07 -40.37 -48.10
CA GLN A 337 6.68 -40.77 -48.35
C GLN A 337 5.57 -40.33 -47.37
N GLN A 338 4.68 -39.45 -47.85
CA GLN A 338 3.25 -39.56 -47.53
C GLN A 338 2.41 -39.43 -48.79
N LEU A 339 1.57 -40.45 -48.96
CA LEU A 339 0.57 -40.62 -50.01
C LEU A 339 -0.57 -39.61 -49.84
N ASN A 340 -1.06 -39.10 -50.97
CA ASN A 340 -2.31 -38.35 -51.12
C ASN A 340 -3.51 -39.03 -50.45
N PRO A 341 -4.52 -38.23 -50.05
CA PRO A 341 -5.76 -38.31 -50.82
C PRO A 341 -6.41 -36.95 -51.12
N LYS A 342 -6.55 -36.72 -52.44
CA LYS A 342 -7.72 -36.23 -53.18
C LYS A 342 -8.79 -35.41 -52.44
N GLN A 343 -8.94 -34.17 -52.91
CA GLN A 343 -10.24 -33.57 -53.17
C GLN A 343 -11.01 -34.42 -54.20
N ASN A 344 -12.29 -34.71 -53.95
CA ASN A 344 -13.38 -34.45 -54.89
C ASN A 344 -14.74 -34.94 -54.36
N ALA A 345 -15.69 -34.00 -54.34
CA ALA A 345 -17.07 -34.10 -54.79
C ALA A 345 -17.88 -35.37 -54.46
N ARG A 346 -18.92 -35.19 -53.64
CA ARG A 346 -20.32 -35.15 -54.11
C ARG A 346 -21.24 -34.61 -53.02
#